data_AF-A0A6J4RR64-F1
#
_entry.id   AF-A0A6J4RR64-F1
#
_cell.length_a   1.000
_cell.length_b   1.000
_cell.length_c   1.000
_cell.angle_alpha   90.00
_cell.angle_beta   90.00
_cell.angle_gamma   90.00
#
_symmetry.space_group_name_H-M   'P 1'
#
loop_
_entity.id
_entity.type
_entity.pdbx_description
1 polymer ?
#
loop_
_entity_poly.entity_id
_entity_poly.type
_entity_poly.pdbx_seq_one_letter_code
_entity_poly.pdbx_strand_id
1 'polypeptide(L)'
;MSAVALPVGAPQRPDRLAIGLAMLLSFSAVAVGLGAARAMTTAYVPVLLERIADRPALIGAVMLVNAAAGFVIPLATGLWSDRAGSRAPFIVGGVLVAAGGLVAIALGTASSYLMLGLAAAMVYVGLNAAQTAHRALVAERFDDEQRPKATGAQEIAMLAGALVGTVAGGVLIEASPAALFALGAVVVLLLVVPG
;
A
#
# COMPACT_ATOMS: atom_id res chain seq x y z
N MET A 1 -64.07 -6.78 -20.39
CA MET A 1 -63.03 -7.42 -19.57
C MET A 1 -61.74 -6.64 -19.79
N SER A 2 -61.47 -5.62 -18.98
CA SER A 2 -60.25 -4.81 -19.09
C SER A 2 -59.15 -5.46 -18.28
N ALA A 3 -58.13 -5.99 -18.97
CA ALA A 3 -56.94 -6.53 -18.36
C ALA A 3 -56.11 -5.37 -17.76
N VAL A 4 -55.98 -5.39 -16.43
CA VAL A 4 -55.08 -4.52 -15.68
C VAL A 4 -53.65 -4.95 -16.00
N ALA A 5 -52.92 -4.12 -16.74
CA ALA A 5 -51.50 -4.29 -16.95
C ALA A 5 -50.75 -3.99 -15.64
N LEU A 6 -50.07 -5.00 -15.09
CA LEU A 6 -49.18 -4.83 -13.94
C LEU A 6 -47.95 -4.01 -14.37
N PRO A 7 -47.51 -3.03 -13.57
CA PRO A 7 -46.30 -2.27 -13.88
C PRO A 7 -45.10 -3.22 -13.75
N VAL A 8 -44.40 -3.43 -14.87
CA VAL A 8 -43.08 -4.08 -14.90
C VAL A 8 -42.14 -3.21 -14.05
N GLY A 9 -41.71 -3.74 -12.91
CA GLY A 9 -40.81 -3.05 -11.98
C GLY A 9 -39.54 -2.61 -12.70
N ALA A 10 -39.33 -1.30 -12.81
CA ALA A 10 -38.09 -0.75 -13.33
C ALA A 10 -36.92 -1.25 -12.46
N PRO A 11 -35.75 -1.59 -13.05
CA PRO A 11 -34.58 -1.98 -12.28
C PRO A 11 -34.24 -0.89 -11.28
N GLN A 12 -34.29 -1.22 -9.99
CA GLN A 12 -33.92 -0.32 -8.91
C GLN A 12 -32.47 0.11 -9.14
N ARG A 13 -32.25 1.38 -9.46
CA ARG A 13 -30.89 1.94 -9.57
C ARG A 13 -30.21 1.67 -8.22
N PRO A 14 -29.03 1.03 -8.18
CA PRO A 14 -28.34 0.78 -6.93
C PRO A 14 -28.23 2.07 -6.13
N ASP A 15 -28.54 1.98 -4.83
CA ASP A 15 -28.53 3.13 -3.94
C ASP A 15 -27.18 3.82 -4.03
N ARG A 16 -27.17 5.08 -4.45
CA ARG A 16 -25.94 5.88 -4.61
C ARG A 16 -25.09 5.88 -3.32
N LEU A 17 -25.74 5.77 -2.16
CA LEU A 17 -25.11 5.62 -0.85
C LEU A 17 -24.33 4.31 -0.71
N ALA A 18 -24.88 3.18 -1.17
CA ALA A 18 -24.23 1.87 -1.11
C ALA A 18 -22.98 1.83 -2.01
N ILE A 19 -23.05 2.43 -3.20
CA ILE A 19 -21.90 2.56 -4.10
C ILE A 19 -20.80 3.41 -3.46
N GLY A 20 -21.17 4.57 -2.89
CA GLY A 20 -20.23 5.45 -2.21
C GLY A 20 -19.52 4.76 -1.03
N LEU A 21 -20.26 4.01 -0.22
CA LEU A 21 -19.69 3.25 0.90
C LEU A 21 -18.76 2.13 0.41
N ALA A 22 -19.16 1.35 -0.59
CA ALA A 22 -18.35 0.27 -1.13
C ALA A 22 -17.02 0.79 -1.71
N MET A 23 -17.05 1.93 -2.39
CA MET A 23 -15.83 2.60 -2.86
C MET A 23 -14.94 3.00 -1.68
N LEU A 24 -15.50 3.69 -0.68
CA LEU A 24 -14.76 4.17 0.48
C LEU A 24 -14.10 3.01 1.26
N LEU A 25 -14.79 1.88 1.38
CA LEU A 25 -14.26 0.64 1.96
C LEU A 25 -13.11 0.06 1.13
N SER A 26 -13.27 0.01 -0.19
CA SER A 26 -12.23 -0.49 -1.10
C SER A 26 -10.97 0.39 -1.05
N PHE A 27 -11.13 1.72 -1.05
CA PHE A 27 -10.01 2.65 -0.90
C PHE A 27 -9.34 2.52 0.47
N SER A 28 -10.13 2.36 1.53
CA SER A 28 -9.61 2.14 2.88
C SER A 28 -8.85 0.82 3.01
N ALA A 29 -9.31 -0.27 2.36
CA ALA A 29 -8.59 -1.54 2.35
C ALA A 29 -7.19 -1.39 1.75
N VAL A 30 -7.09 -0.77 0.56
CA VAL A 30 -5.81 -0.46 -0.10
C VAL A 30 -4.91 0.35 0.84
N ALA A 31 -5.45 1.39 1.48
CA ALA A 31 -4.74 2.21 2.43
C ALA A 31 -4.21 1.43 3.65
N VAL A 32 -4.99 0.51 4.21
CA VAL A 32 -4.54 -0.39 5.29
C VAL A 32 -3.37 -1.24 4.83
N GLY A 33 -3.45 -1.85 3.64
CA GLY A 33 -2.38 -2.69 3.11
C GLY A 33 -1.08 -1.94 2.89
N LEU A 34 -1.16 -0.75 2.29
CA LEU A 34 0.00 0.14 2.10
C LEU A 34 0.59 0.59 3.44
N GLY A 35 -0.24 0.97 4.40
CA GLY A 35 0.17 1.39 5.74
C GLY A 35 0.89 0.27 6.51
N ALA A 36 0.34 -0.94 6.49
CA ALA A 36 0.92 -2.11 7.14
C ALA A 36 2.29 -2.48 6.57
N ALA A 37 2.38 -2.63 5.24
CA ALA A 37 3.63 -2.94 4.56
C ALA A 37 4.70 -1.86 4.79
N ARG A 38 4.31 -0.58 4.77
CA ARG A 38 5.21 0.54 5.05
C ARG A 38 5.76 0.46 6.46
N ALA A 39 4.89 0.30 7.46
CA ALA A 39 5.30 0.25 8.86
C ALA A 39 6.21 -0.94 9.18
N MET A 40 5.87 -2.13 8.68
CA MET A 40 6.72 -3.32 8.81
C MET A 40 8.12 -3.06 8.25
N THR A 41 8.19 -2.46 7.07
CA THR A 41 9.48 -2.22 6.40
C THR A 41 10.30 -1.16 7.15
N THR A 42 9.69 -0.02 7.50
CA THR A 42 10.41 1.07 8.17
C THR A 42 10.86 0.73 9.58
N ALA A 43 10.09 -0.08 10.31
CA ALA A 43 10.43 -0.45 11.67
C ALA A 43 11.47 -1.57 11.72
N TYR A 44 11.41 -2.55 10.81
CA TYR A 44 12.17 -3.80 10.98
C TYR A 44 13.29 -4.02 9.97
N VAL A 45 13.35 -3.31 8.83
CA VAL A 45 14.52 -3.39 7.94
C VAL A 45 15.82 -2.93 8.62
N PRO A 46 15.86 -1.80 9.38
CA PRO A 46 17.07 -1.40 10.10
C PRO A 46 17.53 -2.46 11.10
N VAL A 47 16.58 -3.08 11.80
CA VAL A 47 16.85 -4.19 12.75
C VAL A 47 17.51 -5.37 12.04
N LEU A 48 17.04 -5.73 10.83
CA LEU A 48 17.68 -6.79 10.04
C LEU A 48 19.08 -6.42 9.57
N LEU A 49 19.31 -5.18 9.17
CA LEU A 49 20.63 -4.71 8.75
C LEU A 49 21.62 -4.74 9.92
N GLU A 50 21.18 -4.32 11.11
CA GLU A 50 21.96 -4.37 12.35
C GLU A 50 22.33 -5.81 12.74
N ARG A 51 21.39 -6.76 12.60
CA ARG A 51 21.66 -8.21 12.84
C ARG A 51 22.72 -8.81 11.92
N ILE A 52 22.86 -8.27 10.69
CA ILE A 52 23.91 -8.71 9.75
C ILE A 52 25.26 -8.14 10.17
N ALA A 53 25.31 -6.82 10.40
CA ALA A 53 26.49 -6.13 10.86
C ALA A 53 26.11 -4.83 11.59
N ASP A 54 26.62 -4.67 12.80
CA ASP A 54 26.51 -3.41 13.56
C ASP A 54 27.39 -2.33 12.94
N ARG A 55 26.88 -1.73 11.85
CA ARG A 55 27.54 -0.69 11.06
C ARG A 55 26.56 0.46 10.84
N PRO A 56 26.35 1.34 11.83
CA PRO A 56 25.36 2.41 11.76
C PRO A 56 25.48 3.31 10.52
N ALA A 57 26.70 3.54 10.03
CA ALA A 57 26.95 4.32 8.82
C ALA A 57 26.35 3.67 7.56
N LEU A 58 26.44 2.34 7.41
CA LEU A 58 25.85 1.64 6.28
C LEU A 58 24.33 1.61 6.40
N ILE A 59 23.79 1.51 7.63
CA ILE A 59 22.33 1.52 7.87
C ILE A 59 21.77 2.87 7.46
N GLY A 60 22.44 3.94 7.92
CA GLY A 60 22.14 5.31 7.50
C GLY A 60 22.20 5.49 5.97
N ALA A 61 23.19 4.91 5.29
CA ALA A 61 23.29 4.99 3.84
C ALA A 61 22.10 4.32 3.12
N VAL A 62 21.68 3.12 3.55
CA VAL A 62 20.50 2.44 2.98
C VAL A 62 19.23 3.26 3.26
N MET A 63 19.08 3.76 4.48
CA MET A 63 17.95 4.62 4.85
C MET A 63 17.92 5.93 4.04
N LEU A 64 19.09 6.51 3.74
CA LEU A 64 19.19 7.71 2.90
C LEU A 64 18.75 7.42 1.45
N VAL A 65 19.18 6.31 0.87
CA VAL A 65 18.72 5.87 -0.46
C VAL A 65 17.21 5.69 -0.47
N ASN A 66 16.65 5.08 0.57
CA ASN A 66 15.22 4.88 0.71
C ASN A 66 14.46 6.21 0.88
N ALA A 67 15.00 7.15 1.66
CA ALA A 67 14.44 8.49 1.80
C ALA A 67 14.46 9.25 0.47
N ALA A 68 15.56 9.18 -0.27
CA ALA A 68 15.67 9.77 -1.60
C ALA A 68 14.63 9.18 -2.57
N ALA A 69 14.43 7.87 -2.58
CA ALA A 69 13.35 7.23 -3.33
C ALA A 69 11.98 7.77 -2.90
N GLY A 70 11.76 7.98 -1.59
CA GLY A 70 10.56 8.61 -1.04
C GLY A 70 10.28 10.03 -1.53
N PHE A 71 11.29 10.75 -2.02
CA PHE A 71 11.11 12.08 -2.64
C PHE A 71 10.97 11.99 -4.16
N VAL A 72 11.84 11.22 -4.83
CA VAL A 72 11.89 11.17 -6.30
C VAL A 72 10.72 10.40 -6.90
N ILE A 73 10.37 9.26 -6.30
CA ILE A 73 9.36 8.35 -6.87
C ILE A 73 7.96 8.98 -6.90
N PRO A 74 7.47 9.67 -5.85
CA PRO A 74 6.21 10.39 -5.92
C PRO A 74 6.14 11.42 -7.05
N LEU A 75 7.21 12.19 -7.27
CA LEU A 75 7.27 13.21 -8.33
C LEU A 75 7.19 12.55 -9.72
N ALA A 76 7.99 11.52 -9.95
CA ALA A 76 7.98 10.79 -11.22
C ALA A 76 6.63 10.09 -11.46
N THR A 77 6.10 9.43 -10.43
CA THR A 77 4.83 8.69 -10.52
C THR A 77 3.65 9.62 -10.76
N GLY A 78 3.59 10.79 -10.10
CA GLY A 78 2.56 11.80 -10.35
C GLY A 78 2.56 12.22 -11.82
N LEU A 79 3.71 12.68 -12.30
CA LEU A 79 3.89 13.15 -13.68
C LEU A 79 3.61 12.08 -14.75
N TRP A 80 3.95 10.82 -14.49
CA TRP A 80 3.71 9.73 -15.44
C TRP A 80 2.27 9.26 -15.40
N SER A 81 1.67 9.15 -14.22
CA SER A 81 0.27 8.74 -14.08
C SER A 81 -0.70 9.79 -14.61
N ASP A 82 -0.34 11.09 -14.51
CA ASP A 82 -1.10 12.19 -15.12
C ASP A 82 -1.14 12.01 -16.65
N ARG A 83 0.02 11.72 -17.26
CA ARG A 83 0.15 11.53 -18.71
C ARG A 83 -0.51 10.25 -19.21
N ALA A 84 -0.47 9.18 -18.42
CA ALA A 84 -1.08 7.90 -18.78
C ALA A 84 -2.62 7.94 -18.69
N GLY A 85 -3.21 8.95 -18.04
CA GLY A 85 -4.65 9.13 -17.92
C GLY A 85 -5.34 8.09 -17.01
N SER A 86 -4.58 7.22 -16.33
CA SER A 86 -5.09 6.22 -15.41
C SER A 86 -4.12 5.99 -14.25
N ARG A 87 -4.66 6.01 -13.02
CA ARG A 87 -3.89 5.80 -11.79
C ARG A 87 -3.74 4.32 -11.41
N ALA A 88 -4.70 3.49 -11.80
CA ALA A 88 -4.78 2.09 -11.37
C ALA A 88 -3.52 1.26 -11.72
N PRO A 89 -2.90 1.39 -12.92
CA PRO A 89 -1.69 0.64 -13.25
C PRO A 89 -0.51 0.96 -12.32
N PHE A 90 -0.40 2.20 -11.83
CA PHE A 90 0.66 2.60 -10.91
C PHE A 90 0.43 2.09 -9.49
N ILE A 91 -0.84 1.96 -9.08
CA ILE A 91 -1.20 1.31 -7.81
C ILE A 91 -0.83 -0.17 -7.86
N VAL A 92 -1.32 -0.89 -8.88
CA VAL A 92 -1.08 -2.33 -9.02
C VAL A 92 0.41 -2.61 -9.25
N GLY A 93 1.05 -1.89 -10.17
CA GLY A 93 2.47 -2.06 -10.47
C GLY A 93 3.36 -1.72 -9.26
N GLY A 94 3.07 -0.62 -8.56
CA GLY A 94 3.78 -0.26 -7.33
C GLY A 94 3.65 -1.33 -6.24
N VAL A 95 2.45 -1.88 -6.07
CA VAL A 95 2.20 -2.95 -5.09
C VAL A 95 2.90 -4.26 -5.47
N LEU A 96 2.93 -4.62 -6.75
CA LEU A 96 3.68 -5.78 -7.22
C LEU A 96 5.19 -5.63 -6.96
N VAL A 97 5.74 -4.44 -7.23
CA VAL A 97 7.15 -4.13 -6.91
C VAL A 97 7.41 -4.20 -5.42
N ALA A 98 6.51 -3.65 -4.60
CA ALA A 98 6.63 -3.70 -3.15
C ALA A 98 6.54 -5.12 -2.59
N ALA A 99 5.58 -5.92 -3.06
CA ALA A 99 5.43 -7.32 -2.69
C ALA A 99 6.66 -8.14 -3.11
N GLY A 100 7.21 -7.91 -4.30
CA GLY A 100 8.46 -8.54 -4.74
C GLY A 100 9.64 -8.20 -3.82
N GLY A 101 9.74 -6.95 -3.37
CA GLY A 101 10.75 -6.53 -2.39
C GLY A 101 10.56 -7.21 -1.04
N LEU A 102 9.32 -7.29 -0.54
CA LEU A 102 8.99 -7.96 0.72
C LEU A 102 9.30 -9.47 0.66
N VAL A 103 8.99 -10.13 -0.45
CA VAL A 103 9.36 -11.54 -0.70
C VAL A 103 10.87 -11.70 -0.76
N ALA A 104 11.59 -10.79 -1.43
CA ALA A 104 13.05 -10.83 -1.47
C ALA A 104 13.67 -10.68 -0.07
N ILE A 105 13.15 -9.78 0.76
CA ILE A 105 13.55 -9.66 2.17
C ILE A 105 13.26 -10.96 2.92
N ALA A 106 12.07 -11.53 2.75
CA ALA A 106 11.66 -12.77 3.42
C ALA A 106 12.59 -13.94 3.07
N LEU A 107 12.97 -14.09 1.80
CA LEU A 107 13.82 -15.18 1.33
C LEU A 107 15.30 -14.99 1.68
N GLY A 108 15.78 -13.76 1.81
CA GLY A 108 17.20 -13.47 2.03
C GLY A 108 17.49 -12.79 3.37
N THR A 109 16.73 -13.09 4.41
CA THR A 109 16.84 -12.49 5.76
C THR A 109 18.19 -12.71 6.46
N ALA A 110 19.15 -13.40 5.82
CA ALA A 110 20.52 -13.59 6.31
C ALA A 110 21.61 -13.60 5.21
N SER A 111 21.30 -13.24 3.95
CA SER A 111 22.21 -13.53 2.84
C SER A 111 23.25 -12.43 2.55
N SER A 112 22.86 -11.15 2.53
CA SER A 112 23.79 -10.04 2.25
C SER A 112 23.19 -8.68 2.55
N TYR A 113 24.02 -7.78 3.08
CA TYR A 113 23.69 -6.38 3.33
C TYR A 113 23.18 -5.66 2.06
N LEU A 114 23.87 -5.87 0.93
CA LEU A 114 23.51 -5.27 -0.35
C LEU A 114 22.15 -5.79 -0.84
N MET A 115 21.92 -7.10 -0.72
CA MET A 115 20.65 -7.71 -1.13
C MET A 115 19.49 -7.16 -0.32
N LEU A 116 19.64 -7.06 1.00
CA LEU A 116 18.62 -6.52 1.90
C LEU A 116 18.36 -5.02 1.62
N GLY A 117 19.42 -4.24 1.37
CA GLY A 117 19.29 -2.83 0.98
C GLY A 117 18.56 -2.64 -0.34
N LEU A 118 18.88 -3.43 -1.37
CA LEU A 118 18.19 -3.38 -2.67
C LEU A 118 16.73 -3.83 -2.57
N ALA A 119 16.47 -4.90 -1.82
CA ALA A 119 15.12 -5.38 -1.59
C ALA A 119 14.29 -4.33 -0.84
N ALA A 120 14.84 -3.70 0.19
CA ALA A 120 14.20 -2.59 0.88
C ALA A 120 13.92 -1.42 -0.07
N ALA A 121 14.89 -1.02 -0.90
CA ALA A 121 14.70 0.04 -1.89
C ALA A 121 13.55 -0.27 -2.86
N MET A 122 13.43 -1.52 -3.32
CA MET A 122 12.28 -1.96 -4.12
C MET A 122 10.96 -1.77 -3.36
N VAL A 123 10.90 -2.16 -2.08
CA VAL A 123 9.70 -1.94 -1.25
C VAL A 123 9.34 -0.46 -1.18
N TYR A 124 10.31 0.41 -0.88
CA TYR A 124 10.06 1.86 -0.82
C TYR A 124 9.62 2.44 -2.15
N VAL A 125 10.26 2.07 -3.26
CA VAL A 125 9.86 2.53 -4.59
C VAL A 125 8.42 2.12 -4.88
N GLY A 126 8.09 0.84 -4.68
CA GLY A 126 6.75 0.32 -4.93
C GLY A 126 5.67 0.98 -4.08
N LEU A 127 5.91 1.09 -2.77
CA LEU A 127 4.95 1.70 -1.84
C LEU A 127 4.74 3.19 -2.11
N ASN A 128 5.80 3.95 -2.41
CA ASN A 128 5.65 5.37 -2.72
C ASN A 128 4.89 5.58 -4.05
N ALA A 129 5.18 4.79 -5.08
CA ALA A 129 4.44 4.85 -6.34
C ALA A 129 2.95 4.55 -6.13
N ALA A 130 2.65 3.45 -5.44
CA ALA A 130 1.28 3.04 -5.18
C ALA A 130 0.52 4.05 -4.31
N GLN A 131 1.13 4.54 -3.23
CA GLN A 131 0.50 5.51 -2.33
C GLN A 131 0.23 6.85 -3.03
N THR A 132 1.15 7.34 -3.85
CA THR A 132 0.94 8.57 -4.63
C THR A 132 -0.21 8.42 -5.61
N ALA A 133 -0.22 7.34 -6.41
CA ALA A 133 -1.30 7.09 -7.36
C ALA A 133 -2.65 6.87 -6.67
N HIS A 134 -2.66 6.20 -5.51
CA HIS A 134 -3.85 5.96 -4.72
C HIS A 134 -4.45 7.24 -4.15
N ARG A 135 -3.63 8.13 -3.58
CA ARG A 135 -4.07 9.46 -3.11
C ARG A 135 -4.67 10.29 -4.24
N ALA A 136 -4.04 10.29 -5.42
CA ALA A 136 -4.55 10.99 -6.59
C ALA A 136 -5.90 10.41 -7.05
N LEU A 137 -6.03 9.09 -7.07
CA LEU A 137 -7.27 8.42 -7.48
C LEU A 137 -8.44 8.71 -6.53
N VAL A 138 -8.20 8.80 -5.22
CA VAL A 138 -9.21 9.23 -4.25
C VAL A 138 -9.64 10.67 -4.55
N ALA A 139 -8.70 11.59 -4.78
CA ALA A 139 -9.04 12.97 -5.12
C ALA A 139 -9.87 13.07 -6.41
N GLU A 140 -9.57 12.27 -7.43
CA GLU A 140 -10.32 12.24 -8.71
C GLU A 140 -11.71 11.61 -8.60
N ARG A 141 -11.90 10.64 -7.69
CA ARG A 141 -13.14 9.84 -7.65
C ARG A 141 -14.22 10.41 -6.74
N PHE A 142 -13.87 11.26 -5.79
CA PHE A 142 -14.80 11.90 -4.86
C PHE A 142 -14.98 13.39 -5.19
N ASP A 143 -16.24 13.82 -5.22
CA ASP A 143 -16.63 15.22 -5.40
C ASP A 143 -16.11 16.10 -4.25
N ASP A 144 -16.01 17.41 -4.48
CA ASP A 144 -15.39 18.36 -3.55
C ASP A 144 -16.00 18.31 -2.12
N GLU A 145 -17.29 18.00 -1.99
CA GLU A 145 -17.96 17.86 -0.69
C GLU A 145 -17.56 16.58 0.07
N GLN A 146 -17.26 15.49 -0.65
CA GLN A 146 -16.93 14.19 -0.08
C GLN A 146 -15.42 13.95 0.02
N ARG A 147 -14.63 14.67 -0.79
CA ARG A 147 -13.17 14.54 -0.87
C ARG A 147 -12.47 14.68 0.48
N PRO A 148 -12.77 15.66 1.36
CA PRO A 148 -12.13 15.74 2.67
C PRO A 148 -12.39 14.51 3.55
N LYS A 149 -13.62 13.96 3.50
CA LYS A 149 -14.00 12.76 4.25
C LYS A 149 -13.29 11.53 3.71
N ALA A 150 -13.22 11.37 2.38
CA ALA A 150 -12.53 10.26 1.74
C ALA A 150 -11.03 10.27 2.02
N THR A 151 -10.37 11.44 1.89
CA THR A 151 -8.96 11.60 2.24
C THR A 151 -8.71 11.33 3.72
N GLY A 152 -9.56 11.83 4.62
CA GLY A 152 -9.46 11.56 6.06
C GLY A 152 -9.59 10.07 6.38
N ALA A 153 -10.57 9.38 5.79
CA ALA A 153 -10.74 7.94 5.95
C ALA A 153 -9.52 7.17 5.44
N GLN A 154 -8.94 7.58 4.31
CA GLN A 154 -7.72 6.98 3.76
C GLN A 154 -6.53 7.13 4.71
N GLU A 155 -6.32 8.31 5.32
CA GLU A 155 -5.23 8.51 6.27
C GLU A 155 -5.44 7.71 7.56
N ILE A 156 -6.67 7.66 8.09
CA ILE A 156 -7.01 6.82 9.24
C ILE A 156 -6.76 5.34 8.93
N ALA A 157 -7.15 4.88 7.74
CA ALA A 157 -6.91 3.52 7.28
C ALA A 157 -5.41 3.20 7.17
N MET A 158 -4.60 4.13 6.64
CA MET A 158 -3.14 3.97 6.62
C MET A 158 -2.55 3.87 8.02
N LEU A 159 -3.00 4.71 8.97
CA LEU A 159 -2.54 4.66 10.36
C LEU A 159 -2.95 3.35 11.04
N ALA A 160 -4.18 2.88 10.81
CA ALA A 160 -4.65 1.60 11.31
C ALA A 160 -3.81 0.43 10.77
N GLY A 161 -3.55 0.42 9.45
CA GLY A 161 -2.64 -0.54 8.84
C GLY A 161 -1.24 -0.48 9.43
N ALA A 162 -0.69 0.71 9.61
CA ALA A 162 0.63 0.92 10.19
C ALA A 162 0.72 0.41 11.63
N LEU A 163 -0.30 0.65 12.45
CA LEU A 163 -0.39 0.13 13.81
C LEU A 163 -0.41 -1.41 13.81
N VAL A 164 -1.29 -2.02 13.02
CA VAL A 164 -1.39 -3.48 12.89
C VAL A 164 -0.06 -4.07 12.41
N GLY A 165 0.55 -3.47 11.39
CA GLY A 165 1.83 -3.94 10.85
C GLY A 165 2.98 -3.83 11.84
N THR A 166 3.03 -2.76 12.63
CA THR A 166 4.03 -2.59 13.70
C THR A 166 3.84 -3.62 14.81
N VAL A 167 2.61 -3.80 15.29
CA VAL A 167 2.34 -4.79 16.35
C VAL A 167 2.64 -6.21 15.87
N ALA A 168 2.19 -6.59 14.67
CA ALA A 168 2.47 -7.90 14.09
C ALA A 168 3.98 -8.11 13.91
N GLY A 169 4.70 -7.06 13.48
CA GLY A 169 6.16 -7.11 13.36
C GLY A 169 6.87 -7.29 14.69
N GLY A 170 6.42 -6.64 15.75
CA GLY A 170 7.01 -6.80 17.08
C GLY A 170 6.92 -8.23 17.61
N VAL A 171 5.82 -8.92 17.29
CA VAL A 171 5.61 -10.33 17.64
C VAL A 171 6.42 -11.27 16.75
N LEU A 172 6.48 -11.00 15.44
CA LEU A 172 7.07 -11.92 14.46
C LEU A 172 8.57 -11.73 14.24
N ILE A 173 9.14 -10.56 14.50
CA ILE A 173 10.55 -10.27 14.18
C ILE A 173 11.52 -11.19 14.91
N GLU A 174 11.23 -11.55 16.16
CA GLU A 174 12.09 -12.45 16.93
C GLU A 174 11.85 -13.93 16.57
N ALA A 175 10.61 -14.29 16.25
CA ALA A 175 10.25 -15.67 15.94
C ALA A 175 10.65 -16.07 14.51
N SER A 176 10.30 -15.25 13.52
CA SER A 176 10.62 -15.46 12.12
C SER A 176 10.53 -14.14 11.33
N PRO A 177 11.67 -13.48 11.09
CA PRO A 177 11.75 -12.37 10.16
C PRO A 177 11.15 -12.69 8.80
N ALA A 178 11.43 -13.88 8.26
CA ALA A 178 10.90 -14.31 6.98
C ALA A 178 9.36 -14.32 6.97
N ALA A 179 8.72 -14.85 8.02
CA ALA A 179 7.27 -14.88 8.13
C ALA A 179 6.67 -13.47 8.22
N LEU A 180 7.32 -12.53 8.91
CA LEU A 180 6.89 -11.14 8.98
C LEU A 180 6.80 -10.50 7.59
N PHE A 181 7.89 -10.58 6.81
CA PHE A 181 7.92 -9.94 5.50
C PHE A 181 7.07 -10.68 4.46
N ALA A 182 6.96 -12.01 4.55
CA ALA A 182 6.02 -12.79 3.75
C ALA A 182 4.55 -12.42 4.06
N LEU A 183 4.20 -12.25 5.33
CA LEU A 183 2.88 -11.76 5.75
C LEU A 183 2.62 -10.37 5.18
N GLY A 184 3.59 -9.45 5.26
CA GLY A 184 3.48 -8.13 4.65
C GLY A 184 3.20 -8.18 3.15
N ALA A 185 3.88 -9.08 2.41
CA ALA A 185 3.65 -9.28 0.98
C ALA A 185 2.23 -9.78 0.69
N VAL A 186 1.73 -10.73 1.49
CA VAL A 186 0.36 -11.25 1.35
C VAL A 186 -0.66 -10.16 1.65
N VAL A 187 -0.48 -9.42 2.76
CA VAL A 187 -1.41 -8.36 3.17
C VAL A 187 -1.49 -7.26 2.12
N VAL A 188 -0.36 -6.78 1.60
CA VAL A 188 -0.38 -5.71 0.59
C VAL A 188 -1.01 -6.16 -0.72
N LEU A 189 -0.82 -7.42 -1.13
CA LEU A 189 -1.45 -7.97 -2.33
C LEU A 189 -2.96 -8.13 -2.14
N LEU A 190 -3.39 -8.75 -1.05
CA LEU A 190 -4.81 -9.04 -0.79
C LEU A 190 -5.65 -7.78 -0.64
N LEU A 191 -5.09 -6.74 -0.04
CA LEU A 191 -5.82 -5.49 0.22
C LEU A 191 -5.78 -4.50 -0.94
N VAL A 192 -4.97 -4.77 -1.97
CA VAL A 192 -4.86 -3.92 -3.16
C VAL A 192 -5.66 -4.45 -4.33
N VAL A 193 -5.78 -5.77 -4.47
CA VAL A 193 -6.58 -6.37 -5.56
C VAL A 193 -8.06 -6.08 -5.27
N PRO A 194 -8.73 -5.23 -6.09
CA PRO A 194 -10.16 -5.06 -5.93
C PRO A 194 -10.84 -6.37 -6.33
N GLY A 195 -11.58 -6.96 -5.38
CA GLY A 195 -12.54 -8.03 -5.65
C GLY A 195 -13.78 -7.52 -6.36
#